data_AF-A0A937V911-F1
#
_entry.id   AF-A0A937V911-F1
#
_cell.length_a   1.000
_cell.length_b   1.000
_cell.length_c   1.000
_cell.angle_alpha   90.00
_cell.angle_beta   90.00
_cell.angle_gamma   90.00
#
_symmetry.space_group_name_H-M   'P 1'
#
loop_
_entity.id
_entity.type
_entity.pdbx_description
1 polymer ?
#
loop_
_entity_poly.entity_id
_entity_poly.type
_entity_poly.pdbx_seq_one_letter_code
_entity_poly.pdbx_strand_id
1 'polypeptide(L)'
;MPPWSAADDTGRARHRASRTPAADRQSGAGWRPPPRRDARRPACYNLPWTGGASMDDLQQFRRGKDDFFRSHPDSPLTADQRRSFAGLRYFPANPALDLALNLEPYEPATEVEIQTTTGEVRIYERFGRIAFTVDGRRVGLTVYRSEDEFFLPFADSLAGSETYGAGRYLEPEPLADGRLHVDFNLAYNPYCAYNARWSCPITPAENRLPVAIRAGEMTFQHD
;
A
#
# COMPACT_ATOMS: atom_id res chain seq x y z
N MET A 1 39.47 48.55 44.75
CA MET A 1 39.78 48.62 43.31
C MET A 1 40.16 47.21 42.87
N PRO A 2 39.58 46.57 41.83
CA PRO A 2 38.36 46.80 41.03
C PRO A 2 37.33 45.66 41.31
N PRO A 3 36.41 45.24 40.41
CA PRO A 3 35.37 45.93 39.62
C PRO A 3 33.93 45.51 40.06
N TRP A 4 32.92 46.39 40.01
CA TRP A 4 31.92 46.63 38.94
C TRP A 4 30.88 45.51 38.69
N SER A 5 29.62 45.93 38.81
CA SER A 5 28.36 45.19 38.84
C SER A 5 27.82 44.69 37.50
N ALA A 6 27.01 43.64 37.61
CA ALA A 6 25.69 43.39 37.00
C ALA A 6 25.48 43.57 35.48
N ALA A 7 24.99 42.50 34.85
CA ALA A 7 23.65 42.50 34.25
C ALA A 7 23.23 41.06 33.94
N ASP A 8 22.15 40.63 34.62
CA ASP A 8 21.30 39.54 34.19
C ASP A 8 20.42 39.97 33.00
N ASP A 9 19.92 38.94 32.32
CA ASP A 9 18.77 38.94 31.40
C ASP A 9 19.02 39.41 29.96
N THR A 10 18.97 38.46 29.04
CA THR A 10 18.19 38.60 27.80
C THR A 10 18.10 37.27 27.07
N GLY A 11 16.87 36.90 26.69
CA GLY A 11 16.67 36.29 25.36
C GLY A 11 16.35 34.80 25.33
N ARG A 12 15.21 34.43 25.90
CA ARG A 12 14.38 33.28 25.55
C ARG A 12 14.46 32.97 24.03
N ALA A 13 15.19 31.91 23.67
CA ALA A 13 15.26 31.41 22.30
C ALA A 13 13.88 30.89 21.86
N ARG A 14 13.15 31.72 21.13
CA ARG A 14 11.94 31.30 20.41
C ARG A 14 12.41 30.50 19.20
N HIS A 15 12.41 29.17 19.30
CA HIS A 15 12.43 28.30 18.13
C HIS A 15 11.14 28.57 17.34
N ARG A 16 11.24 29.47 16.37
CA ARG A 16 10.23 29.72 15.37
C ARG A 16 10.21 28.47 14.50
N ALA A 17 9.31 27.53 14.82
CA ALA A 17 8.99 26.42 13.94
C ALA A 17 8.65 27.02 12.58
N SER A 18 9.55 26.79 11.62
CA SER A 18 9.36 27.12 10.22
C SER A 18 8.12 26.36 9.79
N ARG A 19 7.00 27.08 9.65
CA ARG A 19 5.83 26.60 8.92
C ARG A 19 6.28 26.39 7.49
N THR A 20 6.63 25.15 7.15
CA THR A 20 6.74 24.74 5.75
C THR A 20 5.35 24.91 5.13
N PRO A 21 5.22 25.70 4.05
CA PRO A 21 3.93 25.96 3.45
C PRO A 21 3.42 24.69 2.76
N ALA A 22 2.14 24.40 3.04
CA ALA A 22 1.18 23.65 2.25
C ALA A 22 1.72 22.42 1.49
N ALA A 23 1.42 21.26 2.06
CA ALA A 23 1.07 20.07 1.29
C ALA A 23 0.12 20.47 0.15
N ASP A 24 0.59 20.40 -1.10
CA ASP A 24 -0.32 20.49 -2.24
C ASP A 24 0.15 19.58 -3.40
N ARG A 25 -0.75 18.65 -3.71
CA ARG A 25 -0.92 17.88 -4.97
C ARG A 25 0.04 16.73 -5.28
N GLN A 26 -0.14 15.62 -4.56
CA GLN A 26 -0.12 14.26 -5.18
C GLN A 26 -0.64 13.14 -4.26
N SER A 27 -1.40 13.48 -3.21
CA SER A 27 -2.11 12.51 -2.36
C SER A 27 -3.52 12.15 -2.85
N GLY A 28 -3.98 12.72 -3.97
CA GLY A 28 -5.36 12.54 -4.45
C GLY A 28 -5.53 11.41 -5.47
N ALA A 29 -6.34 10.41 -5.12
CA ALA A 29 -7.09 9.54 -6.03
C ALA A 29 -6.30 8.76 -7.10
N GLY A 30 -5.20 8.12 -6.73
CA GLY A 30 -4.71 6.99 -7.52
C GLY A 30 -5.73 5.85 -7.51
N TRP A 31 -5.89 5.15 -8.63
CA TRP A 31 -6.57 3.86 -8.72
C TRP A 31 -6.09 2.95 -7.59
N ARG A 32 -7.04 2.64 -6.71
CA ARG A 32 -6.96 1.61 -5.68
C ARG A 32 -8.07 0.62 -5.95
N PRO A 33 -7.96 -0.61 -5.42
CA PRO A 33 -9.14 -1.44 -5.31
C PRO A 33 -10.24 -0.66 -4.59
N PRO A 34 -11.43 -0.49 -5.20
CA PRO A 34 -12.53 0.17 -4.51
C PRO A 34 -12.91 -0.65 -3.26
N PRO A 35 -13.28 -0.02 -2.13
CA PRO A 35 -13.62 -0.72 -0.89
C PRO A 35 -14.91 -1.54 -1.04
N ARG A 36 -15.06 -2.67 -0.33
CA ARG A 36 -16.21 -3.63 -0.41
C ARG A 36 -17.60 -3.03 -0.33
N ARG A 37 -17.73 -1.80 0.17
CA ARG A 37 -19.01 -1.10 0.33
C ARG A 37 -19.23 0.03 -0.69
N ASP A 38 -18.35 0.20 -1.68
CA ASP A 38 -18.55 1.17 -2.76
C ASP A 38 -19.58 0.63 -3.76
N ALA A 39 -20.69 1.36 -3.94
CA ALA A 39 -21.75 1.02 -4.90
C ALA A 39 -21.29 0.99 -6.37
N ARG A 40 -20.08 1.50 -6.66
CA ARG A 40 -19.41 1.40 -7.97
C ARG A 40 -18.61 0.11 -8.14
N ARG A 41 -18.49 -0.73 -7.09
CA ARG A 41 -17.95 -2.09 -7.23
C ARG A 41 -18.93 -2.98 -8.00
N PRO A 42 -18.41 -3.94 -8.77
CA PRO A 42 -19.21 -5.06 -9.26
C PRO A 42 -20.00 -5.69 -8.09
N ALA A 43 -21.28 -5.97 -8.31
CA ALA A 43 -22.26 -6.30 -7.25
C ALA A 43 -21.89 -7.53 -6.40
N CYS A 44 -21.07 -8.43 -6.93
CA CYS A 44 -20.49 -9.60 -6.26
C CYS A 44 -19.62 -9.26 -5.03
N TYR A 45 -18.92 -8.12 -5.02
CA TYR A 45 -18.11 -7.69 -3.88
C TYR A 45 -18.95 -7.12 -2.74
N ASN A 46 -20.24 -6.82 -2.98
CA ASN A 46 -21.19 -6.37 -1.97
C ASN A 46 -21.89 -7.55 -1.24
N LEU A 47 -21.56 -8.80 -1.57
CA LEU A 47 -22.12 -10.00 -0.93
C LEU A 47 -21.27 -10.43 0.28
N PRO A 48 -21.87 -11.01 1.34
CA PRO A 48 -21.12 -11.62 2.44
C PRO A 48 -20.16 -12.68 1.89
N TRP A 49 -18.92 -12.72 2.42
CA TRP A 49 -17.90 -13.69 1.97
C TRP A 49 -18.40 -15.12 2.21
N THR A 50 -18.83 -15.79 1.14
CA THR A 50 -19.18 -17.21 1.12
C THR A 50 -18.14 -18.05 0.35
N GLY A 51 -17.02 -17.43 -0.04
CA GLY A 51 -15.94 -18.02 -0.84
C GLY A 51 -15.52 -17.09 -1.97
N GLY A 52 -14.49 -16.28 -1.72
CA GLY A 52 -13.69 -15.51 -2.68
C GLY A 52 -14.40 -14.58 -3.66
N ALA A 53 -13.62 -13.79 -4.41
CA ALA A 53 -14.11 -13.14 -5.63
C ALA A 53 -14.22 -14.16 -6.75
N SER A 54 -15.27 -14.13 -7.58
CA SER A 54 -15.33 -15.03 -8.72
C SER A 54 -14.22 -14.69 -9.72
N MET A 55 -13.80 -15.66 -10.54
CA MET A 55 -12.81 -15.44 -11.59
C MET A 55 -13.22 -14.28 -12.51
N ASP A 56 -14.52 -14.14 -12.79
CA ASP A 56 -15.07 -13.07 -13.62
C ASP A 56 -14.90 -11.69 -12.98
N ASP A 57 -15.02 -11.61 -11.65
CA ASP A 57 -14.91 -10.37 -10.88
C ASP A 57 -13.46 -9.86 -10.88
N LEU A 58 -12.51 -10.76 -10.64
CA LEU A 58 -11.08 -10.44 -10.70
C LEU A 58 -10.68 -9.98 -12.10
N GLN A 59 -11.24 -10.60 -13.14
CA GLN A 59 -10.99 -10.19 -14.52
C GLN A 59 -11.61 -8.83 -14.85
N GLN A 60 -12.82 -8.54 -14.35
CA GLN A 60 -13.44 -7.23 -14.50
C GLN A 60 -12.63 -6.14 -13.79
N PHE A 61 -12.14 -6.43 -12.59
CA PHE A 61 -11.26 -5.55 -11.83
C PHE A 61 -9.98 -5.22 -12.60
N ARG A 62 -9.29 -6.23 -13.14
CA ARG A 62 -8.06 -6.07 -13.94
C ARG A 62 -8.32 -5.23 -15.20
N ARG A 63 -9.41 -5.51 -15.94
CA ARG A 63 -9.81 -4.71 -17.11
C ARG A 63 -10.09 -3.26 -16.75
N GLY A 64 -10.83 -3.01 -15.67
CA GLY A 64 -11.11 -1.65 -15.20
C GLY A 64 -9.84 -0.88 -14.83
N LYS A 65 -8.84 -1.57 -14.26
CA LYS A 65 -7.52 -0.97 -14.02
C LYS A 65 -6.81 -0.59 -15.31
N ASP A 66 -6.75 -1.51 -16.26
CA ASP A 66 -6.11 -1.27 -17.55
C ASP A 66 -6.77 -0.11 -18.29
N ASP A 67 -8.09 0.00 -18.25
CA ASP A 67 -8.82 1.12 -18.86
C ASP A 67 -8.49 2.46 -18.18
N PHE A 68 -8.39 2.47 -16.84
CA PHE A 68 -7.91 3.64 -16.09
C PHE A 68 -6.50 4.03 -16.50
N PHE A 69 -5.56 3.08 -16.52
CA PHE A 69 -4.16 3.33 -16.86
C PHE A 69 -4.01 3.83 -18.31
N ARG A 70 -4.83 3.31 -19.23
CA ARG A 70 -4.80 3.68 -20.65
C ARG A 70 -5.34 5.07 -20.90
N SER A 71 -6.47 5.43 -20.29
CA SER A 71 -7.28 6.58 -20.73
C SER A 71 -7.42 7.70 -19.70
N HIS A 72 -7.40 7.38 -18.40
CA HIS A 72 -7.79 8.33 -17.37
C HIS A 72 -6.77 9.48 -17.22
N PRO A 73 -7.21 10.73 -16.97
CA PRO A 73 -6.31 11.86 -16.73
C PRO A 73 -5.34 11.64 -15.55
N ASP A 74 -5.82 10.96 -14.50
CA ASP A 74 -5.04 10.62 -13.31
C ASP A 74 -4.24 9.31 -13.43
N SER A 75 -4.07 8.79 -14.65
CA SER A 75 -3.21 7.63 -14.89
C SER A 75 -1.78 7.90 -14.38
N PRO A 76 -1.13 6.91 -13.73
CA PRO A 76 0.26 7.06 -13.31
C PRO A 76 1.24 7.00 -14.48
N LEU A 77 0.82 6.46 -15.64
CA LEU A 77 1.64 6.30 -16.83
C LEU A 77 1.99 7.66 -17.46
N THR A 78 3.20 7.78 -18.00
CA THR A 78 3.58 8.92 -18.84
C THR A 78 2.82 8.91 -20.16
N ALA A 79 2.77 10.05 -20.85
CA ALA A 79 2.16 10.14 -22.17
C ALA A 79 2.79 9.16 -23.17
N ASP A 80 4.08 8.87 -23.03
CA ASP A 80 4.82 7.95 -23.90
C ASP A 80 4.45 6.49 -23.60
N GLN A 81 4.45 6.09 -22.32
CA GLN A 81 4.02 4.77 -21.88
C GLN A 81 2.58 4.46 -22.31
N ARG A 82 1.69 5.46 -22.25
CA ARG A 82 0.27 5.28 -22.67
C ARG A 82 0.11 4.95 -24.15
N ARG A 83 1.03 5.37 -25.02
CA ARG A 83 0.94 5.10 -26.47
C ARG A 83 1.17 3.63 -26.82
N SER A 84 1.98 2.92 -26.03
CA SER A 84 2.30 1.49 -26.21
C SER A 84 1.66 0.59 -25.15
N PHE A 85 0.83 1.13 -24.24
CA PHE A 85 0.26 0.38 -23.13
C PHE A 85 -0.76 -0.67 -23.60
N ALA A 86 -0.37 -1.95 -23.54
CA ALA A 86 -1.20 -3.09 -23.89
C ALA A 86 -1.99 -3.68 -22.70
N GLY A 87 -1.73 -3.22 -21.48
CA GLY A 87 -2.30 -3.78 -20.25
C GLY A 87 -1.22 -4.13 -19.23
N LEU A 88 -1.62 -4.21 -17.96
CA LEU A 88 -0.76 -4.66 -16.88
C LEU A 88 -0.59 -6.18 -16.90
N ARG A 89 0.53 -6.66 -16.37
CA ARG A 89 0.81 -8.09 -16.25
C ARG A 89 0.43 -8.58 -14.86
N TYR A 90 -0.22 -9.73 -14.80
CA TYR A 90 -0.68 -10.35 -13.57
C TYR A 90 -0.29 -11.82 -13.56
N PHE A 91 -0.07 -12.36 -12.36
CA PHE A 91 -0.08 -13.81 -12.18
C PHE A 91 -1.49 -14.37 -12.49
N PRO A 92 -1.58 -15.66 -12.90
CA PRO A 92 -2.85 -16.38 -12.89
C PRO A 92 -3.54 -16.26 -11.53
N ALA A 93 -4.88 -16.28 -11.53
CA ALA A 93 -5.63 -16.26 -10.29
C ALA A 93 -5.23 -17.47 -9.42
N ASN A 94 -4.99 -17.21 -8.14
CA ASN A 94 -4.56 -18.20 -7.17
C ASN A 94 -5.53 -18.24 -5.99
N PRO A 95 -6.51 -19.15 -5.99
CA PRO A 95 -7.50 -19.27 -4.91
C PRO A 95 -6.88 -19.64 -3.56
N ALA A 96 -5.69 -20.25 -3.53
CA ALA A 96 -5.01 -20.58 -2.28
C ALA A 96 -4.41 -19.34 -1.57
N LEU A 97 -4.41 -18.18 -2.23
CA LEU A 97 -3.95 -16.89 -1.71
C LEU A 97 -5.09 -15.87 -1.55
N ASP A 98 -6.34 -16.34 -1.59
CA ASP A 98 -7.54 -15.64 -1.14
C ASP A 98 -7.89 -16.17 0.26
N LEU A 99 -7.59 -15.39 1.29
CA LEU A 99 -7.52 -15.86 2.67
C LEU A 99 -8.41 -15.05 3.60
N ALA A 100 -9.02 -15.73 4.58
CA ALA A 100 -9.68 -15.11 5.71
C ALA A 100 -8.85 -15.38 6.98
N LEU A 101 -8.04 -14.39 7.38
CA LEU A 101 -6.99 -14.52 8.39
C LEU A 101 -7.34 -13.85 9.71
N ASN A 102 -6.94 -14.47 10.82
CA ASN A 102 -7.02 -13.82 12.12
C ASN A 102 -6.04 -12.64 12.15
N LEU A 103 -6.55 -11.49 12.60
CA LEU A 103 -5.75 -10.33 12.92
C LEU A 103 -5.44 -10.36 14.41
N GLU A 104 -4.15 -10.40 14.75
CA GLU A 104 -3.65 -10.29 16.12
C GLU A 104 -3.23 -8.84 16.35
N PRO A 105 -4.04 -7.99 17.02
CA PRO A 105 -3.68 -6.59 17.25
C PRO A 105 -2.44 -6.48 18.13
N TYR A 106 -1.63 -5.45 17.90
CA TYR A 106 -0.58 -5.08 18.84
C TYR A 106 -1.17 -4.29 19.99
N GLU A 107 -0.76 -4.61 21.22
CA GLU A 107 -1.25 -3.96 22.43
C GLU A 107 -0.06 -3.44 23.27
N PRO A 108 0.17 -2.10 23.33
CA PRO A 108 -0.54 -1.07 22.56
C PRO A 108 -0.13 -1.07 21.08
N ALA A 109 -1.03 -0.63 20.22
CA ALA A 109 -0.67 -0.26 18.85
C ALA A 109 0.22 1.01 18.89
N THR A 110 1.23 1.06 18.02
CA THR A 110 2.23 2.14 18.00
C THR A 110 2.20 2.86 16.68
N GLU A 111 2.33 4.19 16.68
CA GLU A 111 2.60 4.94 15.46
C GLU A 111 4.01 4.64 14.94
N VAL A 112 4.14 4.60 13.62
CA VAL A 112 5.39 4.40 12.90
C VAL A 112 5.47 5.36 11.72
N GLU A 113 6.67 5.87 11.47
CA GLU A 113 6.97 6.65 10.27
C GLU A 113 7.45 5.70 9.16
N ILE A 114 6.73 5.68 8.05
CA ILE A 114 7.14 4.99 6.83
C ILE A 114 7.69 6.02 5.84
N GLN A 115 8.98 5.89 5.51
CA GLN A 115 9.65 6.69 4.50
C GLN A 115 9.03 6.45 3.13
N THR A 116 9.00 7.48 2.29
CA THR A 116 8.51 7.43 0.92
C THR A 116 9.66 7.44 -0.09
N THR A 117 9.37 7.08 -1.34
CA THR A 117 10.37 7.08 -2.44
C THR A 117 10.96 8.45 -2.76
N THR A 118 10.31 9.56 -2.35
CA THR A 118 10.83 10.92 -2.54
C THR A 118 11.49 11.50 -1.28
N GLY A 119 11.61 10.71 -0.20
CA GLY A 119 12.27 11.10 1.05
C GLY A 119 11.36 11.79 2.08
N GLU A 120 10.06 11.92 1.80
CA GLU A 120 9.07 12.35 2.80
C GLU A 120 8.67 11.17 3.71
N VAL A 121 8.00 11.46 4.83
CA VAL A 121 7.46 10.45 5.74
C VAL A 121 5.93 10.43 5.74
N ARG A 122 5.35 9.26 5.94
CA ARG A 122 3.94 9.08 6.24
C ARG A 122 3.79 8.36 7.57
N ILE A 123 2.82 8.80 8.37
CA ILE A 123 2.52 8.23 9.68
C ILE A 123 1.45 7.15 9.50
N TYR A 124 1.73 5.97 10.06
CA TYR A 124 0.80 4.86 10.12
C TYR A 124 0.75 4.31 11.53
N GLU A 125 -0.38 3.73 11.90
CA GLU A 125 -0.45 2.87 13.07
C GLU A 125 0.01 1.46 12.68
N ARG A 126 1.00 0.93 13.40
CA ARG A 126 1.38 -0.47 13.34
C ARG A 126 0.35 -1.28 14.13
N PHE A 127 -0.70 -1.71 13.43
CA PHE A 127 -1.97 -2.12 14.03
C PHE A 127 -1.98 -3.55 14.55
N GLY A 128 -1.43 -4.49 13.80
CA GLY A 128 -1.44 -5.90 14.19
C GLY A 128 -0.70 -6.79 13.23
N ARG A 129 -0.82 -8.10 13.43
CA ARG A 129 -0.16 -9.12 12.60
C ARG A 129 -1.17 -10.13 12.09
N ILE A 130 -0.98 -10.52 10.83
CA ILE A 130 -1.63 -11.68 10.23
C ILE A 130 -0.59 -12.78 10.03
N ALA A 131 -0.99 -14.04 10.20
CA ALA A 131 -0.14 -15.20 9.94
C ALA A 131 -0.85 -16.19 9.01
N PHE A 132 -0.12 -16.76 8.06
CA PHE A 132 -0.65 -17.69 7.07
C PHE A 132 0.44 -18.65 6.59
N THR A 133 0.05 -19.66 5.83
CA THR A 133 0.98 -20.64 5.25
C THR A 133 0.94 -20.55 3.74
N VAL A 134 2.10 -20.48 3.11
CA VAL A 134 2.27 -20.55 1.65
C VAL A 134 3.41 -21.52 1.36
N ASP A 135 3.20 -22.43 0.40
CA ASP A 135 4.15 -23.48 0.03
C ASP A 135 4.72 -24.25 1.26
N GLY A 136 3.86 -24.55 2.24
CA GLY A 136 4.22 -25.27 3.46
C GLY A 136 5.01 -24.47 4.49
N ARG A 137 5.29 -23.18 4.25
CA ARG A 137 6.02 -22.30 5.17
C ARG A 137 5.07 -21.33 5.86
N ARG A 138 5.05 -21.34 7.19
CA ARG A 138 4.32 -20.34 7.98
C ARG A 138 5.06 -19.01 7.95
N VAL A 139 4.36 -17.96 7.55
CA VAL A 139 4.85 -16.59 7.47
C VAL A 139 3.85 -15.64 8.12
N GLY A 140 4.23 -14.37 8.28
CA GLY A 140 3.30 -13.35 8.74
C GLY A 140 3.71 -11.97 8.27
N LEU A 141 2.73 -11.07 8.25
CA LEU A 141 2.89 -9.68 7.85
C LEU A 141 2.27 -8.78 8.92
N THR A 142 2.90 -7.65 9.15
CA THR A 142 2.33 -6.53 9.90
C THR A 142 1.28 -5.82 9.05
N VAL A 143 0.09 -5.62 9.60
CA VAL A 143 -0.95 -4.77 9.04
C VAL A 143 -0.80 -3.38 9.63
N TYR A 144 -0.75 -2.36 8.76
CA TYR A 144 -0.76 -0.96 9.15
C TYR A 144 -2.16 -0.37 8.99
N ARG A 145 -2.43 0.75 9.65
CA ARG A 145 -3.70 1.48 9.53
C ARG A 145 -3.46 2.99 9.41
N SER A 146 -4.25 3.66 8.60
CA SER A 146 -4.29 5.13 8.49
C SER A 146 -5.73 5.56 8.21
N GLU A 147 -6.26 6.52 8.98
CA GLU A 147 -7.62 7.05 8.82
C GLU A 147 -8.70 5.96 8.66
N ASP A 148 -8.60 4.90 9.49
CA ASP A 148 -9.46 3.70 9.50
C ASP A 148 -9.31 2.72 8.33
N GLU A 149 -8.42 2.97 7.37
CA GLU A 149 -8.11 2.04 6.28
C GLU A 149 -6.91 1.15 6.61
N PHE A 150 -7.03 -0.16 6.36
CA PHE A 150 -5.89 -1.07 6.46
C PHE A 150 -4.97 -0.94 5.26
N PHE A 151 -3.68 -0.98 5.53
CA PHE A 151 -2.62 -0.90 4.55
C PHE A 151 -1.63 -2.04 4.78
N LEU A 152 -1.43 -2.87 3.76
CA LEU A 152 -0.52 -4.01 3.79
C LEU A 152 0.53 -3.85 2.68
N PRO A 153 1.58 -3.04 2.90
CA PRO A 153 2.75 -3.04 2.04
C PRO A 153 3.56 -4.30 2.32
N PHE A 154 3.95 -5.02 1.26
CA PHE A 154 4.77 -6.21 1.40
C PHE A 154 5.71 -6.40 0.20
N ALA A 155 6.81 -7.09 0.43
CA ALA A 155 7.66 -7.61 -0.63
C ALA A 155 7.84 -9.09 -0.39
N ASP A 156 8.05 -9.85 -1.45
CA ASP A 156 8.21 -11.29 -1.38
C ASP A 156 9.49 -11.71 -2.13
N SER A 157 9.81 -13.01 -2.16
CA SER A 157 11.08 -13.46 -2.77
C SER A 157 11.18 -13.21 -4.27
N LEU A 158 10.09 -12.79 -4.93
CA LEU A 158 10.05 -12.42 -6.34
C LEU A 158 10.31 -10.92 -6.59
N ALA A 159 10.49 -10.13 -5.53
CA ALA A 159 10.72 -8.69 -5.66
C ALA A 159 12.03 -8.42 -6.41
N GLY A 160 11.93 -7.65 -7.49
CA GLY A 160 13.05 -7.30 -8.38
C GLY A 160 13.26 -8.26 -9.55
N SER A 161 12.59 -9.41 -9.56
CA SER A 161 12.62 -10.36 -10.69
C SER A 161 11.27 -10.44 -11.40
N GLU A 162 10.22 -10.90 -10.72
CA GLU A 162 8.88 -11.03 -11.29
C GLU A 162 7.90 -9.96 -10.77
N THR A 163 8.17 -9.38 -9.59
CA THR A 163 7.35 -8.32 -8.97
C THR A 163 8.18 -7.07 -8.67
N TYR A 164 7.51 -5.93 -8.43
CA TYR A 164 8.20 -4.67 -8.23
C TYR A 164 9.15 -4.71 -7.02
N GLY A 165 10.40 -4.25 -7.20
CA GLY A 165 11.49 -4.44 -6.24
C GLY A 165 11.26 -3.77 -4.86
N ALA A 166 10.57 -2.63 -4.83
CA ALA A 166 10.24 -1.97 -3.57
C ALA A 166 9.05 -2.60 -2.83
N GLY A 167 8.37 -3.57 -3.45
CA GLY A 167 7.20 -4.26 -2.91
C GLY A 167 5.88 -3.83 -3.57
N ARG A 168 4.80 -4.46 -3.13
CA ARG A 168 3.42 -4.30 -3.60
C ARG A 168 2.53 -3.95 -2.42
N TYR A 169 1.35 -3.44 -2.71
CA TYR A 169 0.36 -3.08 -1.71
C TYR A 169 -0.88 -3.96 -1.81
N LEU A 170 -1.58 -4.05 -0.70
CA LEU A 170 -2.92 -4.59 -0.60
C LEU A 170 -3.66 -3.80 0.49
N GLU A 171 -4.97 -3.59 0.31
CA GLU A 171 -5.86 -3.12 1.36
C GLU A 171 -6.70 -4.30 1.87
N PRO A 172 -6.33 -4.93 2.99
CA PRO A 172 -7.16 -5.94 3.63
C PRO A 172 -8.52 -5.37 4.04
N GLU A 173 -9.55 -6.20 4.00
CA GLU A 173 -10.90 -5.78 4.37
C GLU A 173 -11.39 -6.53 5.61
N PRO A 174 -11.99 -5.85 6.60
CA PRO A 174 -12.56 -6.52 7.76
C PRO A 174 -13.76 -7.39 7.36
N LEU A 175 -13.78 -8.61 7.88
CA LEU A 175 -14.92 -9.53 7.80
C LEU A 175 -15.83 -9.35 9.02
N ALA A 176 -17.09 -9.79 8.88
CA ALA A 176 -18.09 -9.66 9.94
C ALA A 176 -17.74 -10.46 11.22
N ASP A 177 -16.89 -11.47 11.11
CA ASP A 177 -16.42 -12.32 12.21
C ASP A 177 -15.12 -11.80 12.86
N GLY A 178 -14.65 -10.60 12.48
CA GLY A 178 -13.44 -9.98 13.03
C GLY A 178 -12.13 -10.40 12.36
N ARG A 179 -12.16 -11.33 11.40
CA ARG A 179 -10.98 -11.65 10.58
C ARG A 179 -10.74 -10.59 9.51
N LEU A 180 -9.57 -10.65 8.87
CA LEU A 180 -9.27 -9.89 7.67
C LEU A 180 -9.38 -10.78 6.44
N HIS A 181 -10.09 -10.29 5.43
CA HIS A 181 -10.01 -10.79 4.07
C HIS A 181 -8.73 -10.24 3.42
N VAL A 182 -7.83 -11.15 3.07
CA VAL A 182 -6.53 -10.86 2.47
C VAL A 182 -6.44 -11.65 1.16
N ASP A 183 -6.74 -10.96 0.06
CA ASP A 183 -6.68 -11.54 -1.29
C ASP A 183 -5.47 -10.99 -2.04
N PHE A 184 -4.39 -11.78 -2.10
CA PHE A 184 -3.17 -11.38 -2.82
C PHE A 184 -3.37 -11.30 -4.34
N ASN A 185 -4.49 -11.80 -4.89
CA ASN A 185 -4.81 -11.60 -6.32
C ASN A 185 -5.12 -10.15 -6.66
N LEU A 186 -5.45 -9.35 -5.64
CA LEU A 186 -5.67 -7.89 -5.74
C LEU A 186 -4.42 -7.08 -5.40
N ALA A 187 -3.31 -7.74 -5.03
CA ALA A 187 -2.07 -7.03 -4.73
C ALA A 187 -1.58 -6.27 -5.97
N TYR A 188 -1.19 -5.02 -5.76
CA TYR A 188 -0.90 -4.09 -6.85
C TYR A 188 0.41 -3.33 -6.63
N ASN A 189 1.02 -2.87 -7.72
CA ASN A 189 2.23 -2.07 -7.64
C ASN A 189 1.91 -0.61 -7.24
N PRO A 190 2.74 0.02 -6.39
CA PRO A 190 2.65 1.45 -6.13
C PRO A 190 2.86 2.28 -7.40
N TYR A 191 2.36 3.51 -7.41
CA TYR A 191 2.48 4.40 -8.57
C TYR A 191 3.91 4.72 -8.97
N CYS A 192 4.83 4.75 -8.00
CA CYS A 192 6.26 4.91 -8.27
C CYS A 192 6.86 3.77 -9.11
N ALA A 193 6.20 2.60 -9.17
CA ALA A 193 6.61 1.48 -10.02
C ALA A 193 6.36 1.74 -11.51
N TYR A 194 5.55 2.74 -11.85
CA TYR A 194 5.21 3.10 -13.22
C TYR A 194 5.88 4.42 -13.63
N ASN A 195 6.02 5.34 -12.67
CA ASN A 195 6.55 6.67 -12.89
C ASN A 195 7.20 7.20 -11.61
N ALA A 196 8.50 7.46 -11.66
CA ALA A 196 9.31 7.85 -10.50
C ALA A 196 8.90 9.19 -9.87
N ARG A 197 8.05 10.00 -10.53
CA ARG A 197 7.57 11.27 -9.95
C ARG A 197 6.69 11.08 -8.70
N TRP A 198 6.12 9.89 -8.52
CA TRP A 198 5.17 9.63 -7.44
C TRP A 198 5.88 9.27 -6.13
N SER A 199 5.44 9.90 -5.04
CA SER A 199 5.85 9.60 -3.66
C SER A 199 5.04 8.45 -3.08
N CYS A 200 5.68 7.30 -2.87
CA CYS A 200 5.04 6.06 -2.41
C CYS A 200 5.72 5.50 -1.15
N PRO A 201 4.95 5.03 -0.15
CA PRO A 201 5.49 4.36 1.04
C PRO A 201 6.45 3.20 0.72
N ILE A 202 7.62 3.17 1.35
CA ILE A 202 8.56 2.06 1.17
C ILE A 202 8.12 0.90 2.05
N THR A 203 8.08 -0.30 1.47
CA THR A 203 7.76 -1.53 2.22
C THR A 203 8.71 -1.72 3.40
N PRO A 204 8.18 -1.76 4.64
CA PRO A 204 8.98 -2.00 5.84
C PRO A 204 9.72 -3.34 5.81
N ALA A 205 10.88 -3.41 6.46
CA ALA A 205 11.72 -4.61 6.46
C ALA A 205 11.01 -5.85 7.02
N GLU A 206 10.16 -5.67 8.05
CA GLU A 206 9.38 -6.75 8.67
C GLU A 206 8.32 -7.37 7.74
N ASN A 207 7.92 -6.65 6.69
CA ASN A 207 6.98 -7.12 5.68
C ASN A 207 7.66 -7.64 4.41
N ARG A 208 8.93 -8.07 4.51
CA ARG A 208 9.65 -8.73 3.44
C ARG A 208 9.67 -10.24 3.67
N LEU A 209 8.91 -10.96 2.86
CA LEU A 209 8.72 -12.40 2.97
C LEU A 209 9.82 -13.17 2.23
N PRO A 210 10.36 -14.26 2.81
CA PRO A 210 11.34 -15.12 2.16
C PRO A 210 10.71 -16.21 1.27
N VAL A 211 9.43 -16.05 0.93
CA VAL A 211 8.60 -16.98 0.15
C VAL A 211 8.03 -16.23 -1.06
N ALA A 212 7.63 -16.96 -2.09
CA ALA A 212 7.05 -16.37 -3.30
C ALA A 212 5.53 -16.17 -3.12
N ILE A 213 5.02 -15.00 -3.49
CA ILE A 213 3.58 -14.73 -3.53
C ILE A 213 3.15 -14.58 -4.99
N ARG A 214 2.83 -15.73 -5.62
CA ARG A 214 2.40 -15.83 -7.04
C ARG A 214 0.91 -15.54 -7.21
N ALA A 215 0.54 -14.30 -6.91
CA ALA A 215 -0.79 -13.71 -7.12
C ALA A 215 -0.64 -12.21 -7.31
N GLY A 216 -1.60 -11.57 -7.98
CA GLY A 216 -1.62 -10.12 -8.17
C GLY A 216 -0.69 -9.61 -9.29
N GLU A 217 -0.34 -8.33 -9.22
CA GLU A 217 0.48 -7.65 -10.24
C GLU A 217 1.92 -8.13 -10.26
N MET A 218 2.44 -8.24 -11.49
CA MET A 218 3.85 -8.46 -11.80
C MET A 218 4.55 -7.12 -12.07
N THR A 219 5.86 -7.16 -12.23
CA THR A 219 6.67 -6.00 -12.62
C THR A 219 6.17 -5.37 -13.93
N PHE A 220 6.03 -4.05 -13.92
CA PHE A 220 5.79 -3.25 -15.11
C PHE A 220 7.08 -3.08 -15.92
N GLN A 221 7.03 -3.36 -17.22
CA GLN A 221 8.16 -3.17 -18.11
C GLN A 221 8.19 -1.73 -18.60
N HIS A 222 9.35 -1.10 -18.43
CA HIS A 222 9.63 0.23 -18.93
C HIS A 222 10.42 0.01 -20.23
N ASP A 223 9.70 -0.21 -21.33
CA ASP A 223 10.31 -0.32 -22.65
C ASP A 223 10.82 1.06 -23.14
#